data_AF-A0A4Q3CTD2-F1
#
_entry.id   AF-A0A4Q3CTD2-F1
#
_cell.length_a   1.000
_cell.length_b   1.000
_cell.length_c   1.000
_cell.angle_alpha   90.00
_cell.angle_beta   90.00
_cell.angle_gamma   90.00
#
_symmetry.space_group_name_H-M   'P 1'
#
loop_
_entity.id
_entity.type
_entity.pdbx_description
1 polymer ?
#
loop_
_entity_poly.entity_id
_entity_poly.type
_entity_poly.pdbx_seq_one_letter_code
_entity_poly.pdbx_strand_id
1 'polypeptide(L)'
;MATNNKKLSLKSGLSILLIVVVVLGSWAYFELREKGATYIDNPGDQDITVQIDDKTYAVPAGQFVKAEVSLGEHKLSCRETGIANETFQVDPCKQGVINPTRSKYVIYNIIYTEKDLRAQFKPYEVDGKEVYSMLGEPELNDALFIPDRTMGNGGNIDVKEPSIKSYSRFNQDYSFLTKIFRLKEFFEFYDKHNQ
;
A
#
# COMPACT_ATOMS: atom_id res chain seq x y z
N MET A 1 22.21 -56.64 -17.75
CA MET A 1 22.14 -55.19 -17.41
C MET A 1 22.01 -55.08 -15.90
N ALA A 2 23.05 -54.63 -15.20
CA ALA A 2 23.02 -54.44 -13.75
C ALA A 2 22.66 -52.99 -13.44
N THR A 3 21.47 -52.76 -12.88
CA THR A 3 21.02 -51.46 -12.38
C THR A 3 21.72 -51.18 -11.06
N ASN A 4 22.72 -50.28 -11.11
CA ASN A 4 23.53 -49.93 -9.95
C ASN A 4 22.76 -48.91 -9.09
N ASN A 5 21.91 -49.38 -8.18
CA ASN A 5 21.23 -48.53 -7.20
C ASN A 5 22.26 -48.08 -6.14
N LYS A 6 22.85 -46.89 -6.33
CA LYS A 6 23.67 -46.24 -5.30
C LYS A 6 22.80 -45.99 -4.06
N LYS A 7 22.95 -46.82 -3.03
CA LYS A 7 22.33 -46.65 -1.72
C LYS A 7 22.85 -45.36 -1.09
N LEU A 8 21.98 -44.37 -0.92
CA LEU A 8 22.31 -43.11 -0.27
C LEU A 8 22.69 -43.41 1.19
N SER A 9 23.93 -43.09 1.58
CA SER A 9 24.40 -43.30 2.95
C SER A 9 23.65 -42.35 3.91
N LEU A 10 23.37 -42.81 5.13
CA LEU A 10 22.62 -42.05 6.14
C LEU A 10 23.26 -40.68 6.43
N LYS A 11 24.60 -40.59 6.39
CA LYS A 11 25.33 -39.32 6.54
C LYS A 11 25.10 -38.40 5.33
N SER A 12 25.10 -38.97 4.13
CA SER A 12 24.81 -38.24 2.88
C SER A 12 23.36 -37.73 2.85
N GLY A 13 22.41 -38.53 3.32
CA GLY A 13 21.00 -38.15 3.43
C GLY A 13 20.78 -37.03 4.44
N LEU A 14 21.46 -37.07 5.59
CA LEU A 14 21.38 -36.02 6.61
C LEU A 14 21.97 -34.68 6.13
N SER A 15 23.11 -34.72 5.41
CA SER A 15 23.70 -33.52 4.80
C SER A 15 22.80 -32.91 3.73
N ILE A 16 22.15 -33.73 2.90
CA ILE A 16 21.20 -33.26 1.88
C ILE A 16 19.97 -32.63 2.54
N LEU A 17 19.43 -33.25 3.60
CA LEU A 17 18.28 -32.71 4.33
C LEU A 17 18.60 -31.34 4.95
N LEU A 18 19.79 -31.18 5.55
CA LEU A 18 20.25 -29.91 6.11
C LEU A 18 20.36 -28.81 5.04
N ILE A 19 20.90 -29.13 3.86
CA ILE A 19 20.98 -28.19 2.73
C ILE A 19 19.58 -27.79 2.27
N VAL A 20 18.64 -28.74 2.16
CA VAL A 20 17.25 -28.45 1.77
C VAL A 20 16.57 -27.53 2.80
N VAL A 21 16.77 -27.76 4.10
CA VAL A 21 16.21 -26.89 5.15
C VAL A 21 16.83 -25.49 5.10
N VAL A 22 18.13 -25.34 4.83
CA VAL A 22 18.77 -24.03 4.69
C VAL A 22 18.28 -23.31 3.43
N VAL A 23 18.11 -24.01 2.30
CA VAL A 23 17.59 -23.41 1.06
C VAL A 23 16.12 -23.01 1.22
N LEU A 24 15.28 -23.86 1.80
CA LEU A 24 13.88 -23.53 2.07
C LEU A 24 13.75 -22.43 3.13
N GLY A 25 14.58 -22.45 4.16
CA GLY A 25 14.63 -21.40 5.17
C GLY A 25 15.11 -20.07 4.60
N SER A 26 16.10 -20.08 3.71
CA SER A 26 16.59 -18.87 3.03
C SER A 26 15.59 -18.35 1.99
N TRP A 27 14.93 -19.24 1.26
CA TRP A 27 13.89 -18.88 0.30
C TRP A 27 12.67 -18.33 1.02
N ALA A 28 12.18 -19.01 2.07
CA ALA A 28 11.13 -18.49 2.94
C ALA A 28 11.54 -17.16 3.59
N TYR A 29 12.78 -17.03 4.08
CA TYR A 29 13.29 -15.76 4.62
C TYR A 29 13.34 -14.65 3.57
N PHE A 30 13.70 -14.95 2.33
CA PHE A 30 13.74 -13.97 1.25
C PHE A 30 12.34 -13.58 0.74
N GLU A 31 11.41 -14.53 0.72
CA GLU A 31 9.98 -14.32 0.42
C GLU A 31 9.27 -13.56 1.56
N LEU A 32 9.65 -13.85 2.82
CA LEU A 32 9.21 -13.16 4.04
C LEU A 32 9.92 -11.83 4.27
N ARG A 33 11.00 -11.54 3.55
CA ARG A 33 11.62 -10.21 3.51
C ARG A 33 10.72 -9.36 2.62
N GLU A 34 9.52 -9.08 3.13
CA GLU A 34 8.54 -8.20 2.50
C GLU A 34 9.27 -6.94 2.06
N LYS A 35 9.34 -6.78 0.75
CA LYS A 35 9.93 -5.60 0.14
C LYS A 35 9.02 -4.43 0.52
N GLY A 36 9.53 -3.51 1.34
CA GLY A 36 8.88 -2.23 1.62
C GLY A 36 8.98 -1.27 0.44
N ALA A 37 8.71 -1.77 -0.77
CA ALA A 37 8.55 -0.95 -1.95
C ALA A 37 7.37 -0.02 -1.71
N THR A 38 7.70 1.25 -1.47
CA THR A 38 6.79 2.27 -1.02
C THR A 38 6.81 3.40 -2.04
N TYR A 39 5.74 4.17 -2.11
CA TYR A 39 5.68 5.36 -2.94
C TYR A 39 6.00 6.59 -2.10
N ILE A 40 7.01 7.37 -2.49
CA ILE A 40 7.19 8.72 -1.94
C ILE A 40 6.28 9.62 -2.77
N ASP A 41 5.24 10.18 -2.14
CA ASP A 41 4.24 10.97 -2.84
C ASP A 41 4.44 12.47 -2.63
N ASN A 42 4.25 13.23 -3.70
CA ASN A 42 4.23 14.68 -3.70
C ASN A 42 2.95 15.19 -4.37
N PRO A 43 1.86 15.37 -3.61
CA PRO A 43 0.65 15.99 -4.13
C PRO A 43 0.77 17.51 -4.30
N GLY A 44 1.90 18.11 -3.90
CA GLY A 44 2.15 19.55 -3.98
C GLY A 44 2.40 20.05 -5.40
N ASP A 45 2.53 21.37 -5.52
CA ASP A 45 2.71 22.10 -6.77
C ASP A 45 4.19 22.43 -7.08
N GLN A 46 5.10 22.02 -6.21
CA GLN A 46 6.55 22.20 -6.37
C GLN A 46 7.28 20.87 -6.24
N ASP A 47 8.37 20.72 -6.98
CA ASP A 47 9.28 19.57 -6.85
C ASP A 47 9.89 19.55 -5.45
N ILE A 48 10.06 18.36 -4.88
CA ILE A 48 10.68 18.18 -3.56
C ILE A 48 11.87 17.23 -3.63
N THR A 49 12.82 17.44 -2.71
CA THR A 49 13.96 16.53 -2.53
C THR A 49 13.84 15.85 -1.18
N VAL A 50 13.62 14.54 -1.20
CA VAL A 50 13.40 13.74 0.00
C VAL A 50 14.63 12.88 0.25
N GLN A 51 15.19 13.00 1.44
CA GLN A 51 16.22 12.10 1.93
C GLN A 51 15.61 11.12 2.91
N ILE A 52 15.80 9.83 2.67
CA ILE A 52 15.46 8.75 3.60
C ILE A 52 16.75 8.01 3.93
N ASP A 53 17.16 8.09 5.18
CA ASP A 53 18.48 7.66 5.65
C ASP A 53 19.60 8.24 4.75
N ASP A 54 20.35 7.39 4.05
CA ASP A 54 21.45 7.78 3.16
C ASP A 54 21.03 7.94 1.69
N LYS A 55 19.74 7.73 1.36
CA LYS A 55 19.23 7.78 -0.03
C LYS A 55 18.47 9.08 -0.28
N THR A 56 18.71 9.70 -1.43
CA THR A 56 18.01 10.92 -1.86
C THR A 56 17.13 10.64 -3.08
N TYR A 57 15.93 11.20 -3.06
CA TYR A 57 14.90 11.04 -4.10
C TYR A 57 14.43 12.43 -4.54
N ALA A 58 14.41 12.66 -5.86
CA ALA A 58 13.73 13.80 -6.45
C ALA A 58 12.29 13.38 -6.78
N VAL A 59 11.30 14.10 -6.24
CA VAL A 59 9.88 13.79 -6.43
C VAL A 59 9.20 15.00 -7.08
N PRO A 60 8.89 14.93 -8.39
CA PRO A 60 8.27 16.03 -9.10
C PRO A 60 6.89 16.41 -8.52
N ALA A 61 6.50 17.66 -8.71
CA ALA A 61 5.18 18.16 -8.34
C ALA A 61 4.05 17.29 -8.90
N GLY A 62 3.06 16.98 -8.06
CA GLY A 62 1.89 16.17 -8.39
C GLY A 62 2.17 14.68 -8.65
N GLN A 63 3.41 14.22 -8.48
CA GLN A 63 3.82 12.84 -8.81
C GLN A 63 4.25 12.05 -7.57
N PHE A 64 4.39 10.74 -7.76
CA PHE A 64 5.05 9.86 -6.81
C PHE A 64 6.23 9.17 -7.47
N VAL A 65 7.18 8.72 -6.65
CA VAL A 65 8.28 7.85 -7.09
C VAL A 65 8.34 6.59 -6.24
N LYS A 66 8.75 5.48 -6.85
CA LYS A 66 9.01 4.24 -6.11
C LYS A 66 10.30 4.37 -5.32
N ALA A 67 10.25 3.98 -4.05
CA ALA A 67 11.40 3.89 -3.17
C ALA A 67 11.44 2.50 -2.52
N GLU A 68 12.62 1.89 -2.52
CA GLU A 68 12.86 0.66 -1.77
C GLU A 68 13.34 1.04 -0.37
N VAL A 69 12.41 1.00 0.58
CA VAL A 69 12.64 1.23 2.00
C VAL A 69 12.41 -0.10 2.73
N SER A 70 13.27 -0.43 3.69
CA SER A 70 13.06 -1.65 4.49
C SER A 70 11.94 -1.47 5.51
N LEU A 71 11.48 -2.56 6.09
CA LEU A 71 10.66 -2.48 7.30
C LEU A 71 11.51 -1.95 8.47
N GLY A 72 10.89 -1.20 9.38
CA GLY A 72 11.55 -0.68 10.57
C GLY A 72 11.54 0.83 10.68
N GLU A 73 12.38 1.32 11.58
CA GLU A 73 12.54 2.74 11.87
C GLU A 73 13.49 3.38 10.85
N HIS A 74 13.09 4.53 10.32
CA HIS A 74 13.81 5.29 9.30
C HIS A 74 13.80 6.78 9.61
N LYS A 75 14.74 7.54 9.03
CA LYS A 75 14.78 9.00 9.14
C LYS A 75 14.46 9.66 7.82
N LEU A 76 13.55 10.63 7.84
CA LEU A 76 13.16 11.43 6.70
C LEU A 76 13.62 12.88 6.87
N SER A 77 14.17 13.46 5.82
CA SER A 77 14.38 14.90 5.68
C SER A 77 13.83 15.38 4.34
N CYS A 78 13.17 16.53 4.35
CA CYS A 78 12.64 17.17 3.16
C CYS A 78 12.73 18.68 3.38
N ARG A 79 13.61 19.35 2.64
CA ARG A 79 13.89 20.78 2.86
C ARG A 79 12.67 21.63 2.54
N GLU A 80 11.99 21.30 1.46
CA GLU A 80 10.85 22.06 0.93
C GLU A 80 9.66 22.05 1.89
N THR A 81 9.53 21.03 2.73
CA THR A 81 8.43 20.88 3.71
C THR A 81 8.89 21.15 5.15
N GLY A 82 10.18 21.48 5.35
CA GLY A 82 10.77 21.80 6.64
C GLY A 82 11.01 20.58 7.55
N ILE A 83 10.88 19.35 7.04
CA ILE A 83 11.15 18.14 7.82
C ILE A 83 12.66 17.93 7.89
N ALA A 84 13.19 17.79 9.10
CA ALA A 84 14.61 17.56 9.34
C ALA A 84 14.82 16.36 10.28
N ASN A 85 15.36 15.26 9.73
CA ASN A 85 15.69 14.02 10.45
C ASN A 85 14.54 13.48 11.32
N GLU A 86 13.30 13.58 10.84
CA GLU A 86 12.16 13.05 11.56
C GLU A 86 12.08 11.54 11.41
N THR A 87 11.85 10.86 12.52
CA THR A 87 11.71 9.41 12.55
C THR A 87 10.33 8.97 12.09
N PHE A 88 10.27 7.94 11.24
CA PHE A 88 9.03 7.25 10.87
C PHE A 88 9.24 5.74 10.88
N GLN A 89 8.14 5.01 11.06
CA GLN A 89 8.12 3.55 11.07
C GLN A 89 7.49 3.04 9.77
N VAL A 90 8.19 2.14 9.08
CA VAL A 90 7.63 1.36 7.96
C VAL A 90 7.13 0.03 8.50
N ASP A 91 5.80 -0.09 8.56
CA ASP A 91 5.11 -1.29 9.02
C ASP A 91 5.02 -2.37 7.94
N PRO A 92 4.85 -3.66 8.32
CA PRO A 92 4.62 -4.74 7.37
C PRO A 92 3.37 -4.51 6.53
N CYS A 93 3.57 -4.26 5.23
CA CYS A 93 2.52 -4.13 4.23
C CYS A 93 3.13 -4.35 2.84
N LYS A 94 2.29 -4.77 1.88
CA LYS A 94 2.74 -5.03 0.50
C LYS A 94 3.38 -3.79 -0.13
N GLN A 95 2.80 -2.62 0.12
CA GLN A 95 3.22 -1.31 -0.35
C GLN A 95 2.77 -0.25 0.67
N GLY A 96 3.13 1.02 0.49
CA GLY A 96 2.63 2.11 1.32
C GLY A 96 2.88 3.46 0.66
N VAL A 97 2.55 4.53 1.37
CA VAL A 97 2.86 5.90 0.96
C VAL A 97 3.73 6.57 2.00
N ILE A 98 4.89 7.06 1.59
CA ILE A 98 5.71 8.00 2.35
C ILE A 98 5.25 9.41 1.97
N ASN A 99 4.86 10.18 2.98
CA ASN A 99 4.22 11.48 2.86
C ASN A 99 5.14 12.59 3.38
N PRO A 100 6.18 12.98 2.62
CA PRO A 100 7.10 14.04 2.99
C PRO A 100 6.44 15.42 3.08
N THR A 101 5.21 15.57 2.57
CA THR A 101 4.46 16.84 2.53
C THR A 101 3.48 17.01 3.67
N ARG A 102 3.27 15.98 4.52
CA ARG A 102 2.17 15.93 5.51
C ARG A 102 0.81 16.25 4.91
N SER A 103 0.63 15.90 3.64
CA SER A 103 -0.66 16.05 3.00
C SER A 103 -1.65 15.06 3.61
N LYS A 104 -2.94 15.43 3.60
CA LYS A 104 -4.00 14.54 4.05
C LYS A 104 -4.36 13.54 2.95
N TYR A 105 -4.53 12.29 3.36
CA TYR A 105 -5.03 11.20 2.53
C TYR A 105 -6.30 10.64 3.15
N VAL A 106 -7.16 10.11 2.29
CA VAL A 106 -8.39 9.44 2.69
C VAL A 106 -8.32 7.99 2.26
N ILE A 107 -8.48 7.07 3.21
CA ILE A 107 -8.68 5.64 2.93
C ILE A 107 -10.18 5.37 2.94
N TYR A 108 -10.72 5.01 1.77
CA TYR A 108 -12.15 4.91 1.54
C TYR A 108 -12.54 3.59 0.87
N ASN A 109 -13.71 3.05 1.24
CA ASN A 109 -14.27 1.84 0.64
C ASN A 109 -15.25 2.20 -0.48
N ILE A 110 -14.82 2.05 -1.73
CA ILE A 110 -15.68 2.22 -2.90
C ILE A 110 -16.59 0.99 -3.03
N ILE A 111 -17.90 1.21 -3.07
CA ILE A 111 -18.88 0.15 -3.25
C ILE A 111 -19.29 0.07 -4.72
N TYR A 112 -19.10 -1.11 -5.32
CA TYR A 112 -19.54 -1.44 -6.67
C TYR A 112 -20.75 -2.35 -6.57
N THR A 113 -21.90 -1.86 -7.05
CA THR A 113 -23.16 -2.60 -6.99
C THR A 113 -24.05 -2.21 -8.16
N GLU A 114 -24.91 -3.14 -8.58
CA GLU A 114 -26.03 -2.87 -9.49
C GLU A 114 -27.37 -2.71 -8.73
N LYS A 115 -27.35 -2.93 -7.40
CA LYS A 115 -28.51 -2.81 -6.52
C LYS A 115 -28.55 -1.42 -5.89
N ASP A 116 -29.75 -0.96 -5.55
CA ASP A 116 -29.91 0.25 -4.74
C ASP A 116 -29.62 -0.06 -3.26
N LEU A 117 -28.43 0.32 -2.81
CA LEU A 117 -27.98 0.14 -1.43
C LEU A 117 -27.90 1.46 -0.65
N ARG A 118 -28.48 2.56 -1.16
CA ARG A 118 -28.33 3.91 -0.58
C ARG A 118 -28.70 3.97 0.91
N ALA A 119 -29.72 3.24 1.33
CA ALA A 119 -30.16 3.17 2.72
C ALA A 119 -29.13 2.56 3.69
N GLN A 120 -28.09 1.87 3.19
CA GLN A 120 -27.04 1.26 4.01
C GLN A 120 -25.88 2.23 4.27
N PHE A 121 -25.79 3.32 3.52
CA PHE A 121 -24.74 4.33 3.70
C PHE A 121 -25.07 5.24 4.88
N LYS A 122 -24.05 5.55 5.68
CA LYS A 122 -24.14 6.44 6.84
C LYS A 122 -23.26 7.67 6.61
N PRO A 123 -23.68 8.85 7.09
CA PRO A 123 -22.88 10.07 6.99
C PRO A 123 -21.71 10.01 7.97
N TYR A 124 -20.58 10.54 7.54
CA TYR A 124 -19.36 10.77 8.30
C TYR A 124 -18.79 12.14 7.93
N GLU A 125 -18.04 12.76 8.84
CA GLU A 125 -17.31 13.99 8.53
C GLU A 125 -15.89 13.64 8.07
N VAL A 126 -15.50 14.12 6.89
CA VAL A 126 -14.13 14.00 6.38
C VAL A 126 -13.66 15.40 6.02
N ASP A 127 -12.67 15.91 6.73
CA ASP A 127 -12.10 17.25 6.53
C ASP A 127 -13.16 18.37 6.43
N GLY A 128 -14.16 18.34 7.33
CA GLY A 128 -15.25 19.33 7.37
C GLY A 128 -16.33 19.16 6.29
N LYS A 129 -16.32 18.07 5.53
CA LYS A 129 -17.34 17.73 4.53
C LYS A 129 -18.07 16.44 4.90
N GLU A 130 -19.40 16.45 4.76
CA GLU A 130 -20.20 15.24 4.95
C GLU A 130 -19.98 14.24 3.80
N VAL A 131 -19.64 13.01 4.16
CA VAL A 131 -19.32 11.91 3.27
C VAL A 131 -20.03 10.65 3.75
N TYR A 132 -20.86 10.10 2.89
CA TYR A 132 -21.54 8.83 3.08
C TYR A 132 -20.64 7.64 2.79
N SER A 133 -20.59 6.67 3.71
CA SER A 133 -19.88 5.39 3.56
C SER A 133 -20.73 4.22 4.09
N MET A 134 -20.60 3.04 3.47
CA MET A 134 -21.31 1.83 3.88
C MET A 134 -20.47 0.93 4.81
N LEU A 135 -19.15 0.93 4.66
CA LEU A 135 -18.23 0.01 5.35
C LEU A 135 -17.43 0.70 6.46
N GLY A 136 -18.03 1.68 7.13
CA GLY A 136 -17.43 2.44 8.23
C GLY A 136 -16.88 3.80 7.82
N GLU A 137 -16.35 4.52 8.81
CA GLU A 137 -15.81 5.86 8.65
C GLU A 137 -14.59 5.86 7.71
N PRO A 138 -14.52 6.78 6.72
CA PRO A 138 -13.32 6.99 5.93
C PRO A 138 -12.16 7.44 6.83
N GLU A 139 -11.00 6.82 6.70
CA GLU A 139 -9.83 7.19 7.52
C GLU A 139 -9.10 8.39 6.91
N LEU A 140 -8.99 9.47 7.67
CA LEU A 140 -8.13 10.61 7.34
C LEU A 140 -6.73 10.39 7.96
N ASN A 141 -5.68 10.45 7.15
CA ASN A 141 -4.32 10.17 7.60
C ASN A 141 -3.32 11.14 6.96
N ASP A 142 -2.45 11.75 7.77
CA ASP A 142 -1.40 12.69 7.37
C ASP A 142 -0.01 12.30 7.91
N ALA A 143 0.13 11.08 8.42
CA ALA A 143 1.40 10.56 8.94
C ALA A 143 2.46 10.49 7.84
N LEU A 144 3.74 10.50 8.23
CA LEU A 144 4.88 10.36 7.32
C LEU A 144 4.88 9.03 6.56
N PHE A 145 4.26 8.00 7.14
CA PHE A 145 4.04 6.72 6.49
C PHE A 145 2.60 6.30 6.65
N ILE A 146 1.97 5.96 5.52
CA ILE A 146 0.59 5.50 5.43
C ILE A 146 0.64 4.08 4.88
N PRO A 147 0.36 3.06 5.72
CA PRO A 147 0.42 1.68 5.28
C PRO A 147 -0.68 1.37 4.26
N ASP A 148 -0.38 0.52 3.27
CA ASP A 148 -1.39 0.06 2.32
C ASP A 148 -2.41 -0.86 2.99
N ARG A 149 -3.62 -0.34 3.21
CA ARG A 149 -4.77 -1.09 3.73
C ARG A 149 -5.63 -1.72 2.65
N THR A 150 -5.21 -1.66 1.40
CA THR A 150 -5.97 -2.17 0.23
C THR A 150 -5.81 -3.67 0.04
N MET A 151 -5.04 -4.33 0.91
CA MET A 151 -4.74 -5.77 0.90
C MET A 151 -4.06 -6.25 -0.40
N GLY A 152 -3.50 -5.33 -1.18
CA GLY A 152 -2.93 -5.59 -2.50
C GLY A 152 -3.98 -5.80 -3.59
N ASN A 153 -5.21 -5.32 -3.40
CA ASN A 153 -6.28 -5.37 -4.40
C ASN A 153 -6.21 -4.22 -5.41
N GLY A 154 -5.07 -3.54 -5.52
CA GLY A 154 -4.86 -2.44 -6.47
C GLY A 154 -5.60 -1.17 -6.08
N GLY A 155 -5.70 -0.84 -4.78
CA GLY A 155 -6.30 0.41 -4.31
C GLY A 155 -5.28 1.46 -3.86
N ASN A 156 -3.98 1.21 -4.04
CA ASN A 156 -2.96 2.18 -3.67
C ASN A 156 -2.93 3.38 -4.64
N ILE A 157 -2.15 4.41 -4.35
CA ILE A 157 -2.15 5.70 -5.07
C ILE A 157 -1.75 5.59 -6.54
N ASP A 158 -1.05 4.53 -6.91
CA ASP A 158 -0.58 4.24 -8.27
C ASP A 158 -1.64 3.61 -9.18
N VAL A 159 -2.74 3.13 -8.61
CA VAL A 159 -3.77 2.39 -9.35
C VAL A 159 -5.07 3.20 -9.40
N LYS A 160 -5.58 3.39 -10.63
CA LYS A 160 -6.91 3.94 -10.85
C LYS A 160 -7.98 2.93 -10.48
N GLU A 161 -9.05 3.41 -9.86
CA GLU A 161 -10.20 2.61 -9.52
C GLU A 161 -10.88 2.02 -10.77
N PRO A 162 -11.27 0.73 -10.75
CA PRO A 162 -11.96 0.08 -11.85
C PRO A 162 -13.41 0.56 -11.96
N SER A 163 -14.05 0.33 -13.10
CA SER A 163 -15.48 0.59 -13.26
C SER A 163 -16.36 -0.47 -12.59
N ILE A 164 -17.64 -0.15 -12.33
CA ILE A 164 -18.64 -1.12 -11.82
C ILE A 164 -18.69 -2.39 -12.67
N LYS A 165 -18.69 -2.26 -14.01
CA LYS A 165 -18.77 -3.40 -14.95
C LYS A 165 -17.63 -4.39 -14.80
N SER A 166 -16.45 -3.92 -14.40
CA SER A 166 -15.24 -4.75 -14.26
C SER A 166 -15.06 -5.30 -12.85
N TYR A 167 -15.65 -4.68 -11.83
CA TYR A 167 -15.37 -5.01 -10.43
C TYR A 167 -16.52 -5.68 -9.69
N SER A 168 -17.77 -5.49 -10.15
CA SER A 168 -18.93 -6.17 -9.59
C SER A 168 -18.84 -7.68 -9.83
N ARG A 169 -18.90 -8.48 -8.75
CA ARG A 169 -18.96 -9.95 -8.84
C ARG A 169 -20.42 -10.39 -8.92
N PHE A 170 -20.75 -11.13 -9.98
CA PHE A 170 -22.12 -11.50 -10.39
C PHE A 170 -23.01 -12.28 -9.39
N ASN A 171 -22.57 -12.53 -8.14
CA ASN A 171 -23.35 -13.30 -7.15
C ASN A 171 -23.29 -12.70 -5.73
N GLN A 172 -22.89 -11.44 -5.58
CA GLN A 172 -22.94 -10.70 -4.31
C GLN A 172 -23.70 -9.38 -4.51
N ASP A 173 -24.35 -8.89 -3.45
CA ASP A 173 -25.09 -7.61 -3.52
C ASP A 173 -24.18 -6.44 -3.86
N TYR A 174 -22.90 -6.52 -3.51
CA TYR A 174 -21.87 -5.57 -3.89
C TYR A 174 -20.48 -6.22 -3.86
N SER A 175 -19.51 -5.55 -4.46
CA SER A 175 -18.08 -5.75 -4.22
C SER A 175 -17.49 -4.42 -3.77
N PHE A 176 -16.36 -4.41 -3.05
CA PHE A 176 -15.74 -3.17 -2.62
C PHE A 176 -14.24 -3.12 -2.86
N LEU A 177 -13.71 -1.91 -3.08
CA LEU A 177 -12.29 -1.61 -3.15
C LEU A 177 -11.97 -0.59 -2.06
N THR A 178 -11.12 -0.99 -1.11
CA THR A 178 -10.45 -0.02 -0.24
C THR A 178 -9.40 0.71 -1.07
N LYS A 179 -9.46 2.05 -1.13
CA LYS A 179 -8.55 2.88 -1.92
C LYS A 179 -7.96 4.00 -1.07
N ILE A 180 -6.68 4.27 -1.27
CA ILE A 180 -5.98 5.45 -0.75
C ILE A 180 -6.10 6.56 -1.79
N PHE A 181 -6.58 7.71 -1.35
CA PHE A 181 -6.70 8.93 -2.15
C PHE A 181 -5.90 10.04 -1.51
N ARG A 182 -5.29 10.91 -2.33
CA ARG A 182 -4.99 12.27 -1.90
C ARG A 182 -6.32 12.98 -1.61
N LEU A 183 -6.39 13.81 -0.56
CA LEU A 183 -7.65 14.43 -0.13
C LEU A 183 -8.41 15.15 -1.27
N LYS A 184 -7.71 15.90 -2.11
CA LYS A 184 -8.32 16.60 -3.25
C LYS A 184 -8.97 15.61 -4.25
N GLU A 185 -8.23 14.56 -4.61
CA GLU A 185 -8.69 13.53 -5.55
C GLU A 185 -9.84 12.71 -4.96
N PHE A 186 -9.87 12.52 -3.63
CA PHE A 186 -10.99 11.90 -2.96
C PHE A 186 -12.29 12.69 -3.17
N PHE A 187 -12.28 14.00 -2.95
CA PHE A 187 -13.48 14.81 -3.13
C PHE A 187 -13.90 14.93 -4.60
N GLU A 188 -12.94 15.03 -5.53
CA GLU A 188 -13.24 14.97 -6.97
C GLU A 188 -13.90 13.63 -7.36
N PHE A 189 -13.39 12.52 -6.83
CA PHE A 189 -13.99 11.20 -7.01
C PHE A 189 -15.39 11.14 -6.40
N TYR A 190 -15.54 11.60 -5.16
CA TYR A 190 -16.78 11.53 -4.40
C TYR A 190 -17.91 12.33 -5.07
N ASP A 191 -17.64 13.59 -5.44
CA ASP A 191 -18.62 14.49 -6.06
C ASP A 191 -19.07 14.03 -7.44
N LYS A 192 -18.22 13.27 -8.14
CA LYS A 192 -18.54 12.68 -9.44
C LYS A 192 -19.45 11.45 -9.33
N HIS A 193 -19.38 10.70 -8.22
CA HIS A 193 -20.04 9.39 -8.10
C HIS A 193 -21.19 9.34 -7.10
N ASN A 194 -21.36 10.35 -6.24
CA ASN A 194 -22.45 10.44 -5.27
C ASN A 194 -23.57 11.43 -5.67
N GLN A 195 -23.80 11.60 -6.97
CA GLN A 195 -24.99 12.27 -7.52
C GLN A 195 -26.10 11.26 -7.84
#